data_AF-A0A5N5IAN5-F1
#
_entry.id   AF-A0A5N5IAN5-F1
#
_cell.length_a   1.000
_cell.length_b   1.000
_cell.length_c   1.000
_cell.angle_alpha   90.00
_cell.angle_beta   90.00
_cell.angle_gamma   90.00
#
_symmetry.space_group_name_H-M   'P 1'
#
loop_
_entity.id
_entity.type
_entity.pdbx_description
1 polymer ?
#
loop_
_entity_poly.entity_id
_entity_poly.type
_entity_poly.pdbx_seq_one_letter_code
_entity_poly.pdbx_strand_id
1 'polypeptide(L)'
;MEVFGFEKRIKNYSSYQKILLVGEGDFSFAVCLARAFGFAFNMVATSLDSRESLMVNYSKAMSNVKELESMGCIVLHEVDVHSMSRHPFLISVRFDRIIYNFPHAGYLHGSERNKLQIWFHQHLVRGFFENAREMLTGVGEIHVTHKTTFPFSEWKIVELAYMAGLYLVHEEQFLIWDYPGYENKRGAGMCDQTFPIGRSSTFKFARMLLLYRSTTSGFHLGATSSGPGPGWDTCPPMQLVLGYEVYYYSTFCMSRNLLIFLTFELITSLFAKQ
;
A
#
# COMPACT_ATOMS: atom_id res chain seq x y z
N MET A 1 2.92 21.76 -29.77
CA MET A 1 4.38 21.69 -29.52
C MET A 1 4.51 21.05 -28.15
N GLU A 2 4.64 19.73 -28.09
CA GLU A 2 4.88 19.02 -26.84
C GLU A 2 6.33 19.29 -26.43
N VAL A 3 6.51 20.16 -25.44
CA VAL A 3 7.81 20.31 -24.79
C VAL A 3 8.00 19.05 -23.95
N PHE A 4 8.71 18.06 -24.49
CA PHE A 4 9.18 16.91 -23.71
C PHE A 4 10.13 17.43 -22.63
N GLY A 5 9.57 17.79 -21.47
CA GLY A 5 10.35 18.13 -20.29
C GLY A 5 11.15 16.91 -19.85
N PHE A 6 12.44 17.13 -19.55
CA PHE A 6 13.28 16.11 -18.92
C PHE A 6 12.67 15.64 -17.60
N GLU A 7 12.89 14.37 -17.26
CA GLU A 7 12.47 13.78 -15.99
C GLU A 7 13.00 14.62 -14.83
N LYS A 8 12.10 15.05 -13.95
CA LYS A 8 12.48 15.66 -12.67
C LYS A 8 12.18 14.68 -11.56
N ARG A 9 13.07 14.64 -10.57
CA ARG A 9 13.03 13.66 -9.49
C ARG A 9 13.19 14.34 -8.14
N ILE A 10 12.47 13.82 -7.15
CA ILE A 10 12.68 14.11 -5.74
C ILE A 10 12.65 12.79 -5.00
N LYS A 11 13.80 12.40 -4.44
CA LYS A 11 14.01 11.11 -3.77
C LYS A 11 13.50 9.93 -4.62
N ASN A 12 12.39 9.33 -4.19
CA ASN A 12 11.80 8.13 -4.75
C ASN A 12 10.78 8.39 -5.85
N TYR A 13 10.48 9.65 -6.11
CA TYR A 13 9.39 10.08 -6.97
C TYR A 13 9.91 10.79 -8.20
N SER A 14 9.24 10.52 -9.31
CA SER A 14 9.57 11.02 -10.63
C SER A 14 8.36 11.70 -11.25
N SER A 15 8.61 12.77 -12.01
CA SER A 15 7.60 13.49 -12.77
C SER A 15 6.95 12.68 -13.89
N TYR A 16 7.45 11.48 -14.20
CA TYR A 16 6.84 10.56 -15.17
C TYR A 16 5.87 9.54 -14.55
N GLN A 17 5.84 9.44 -13.21
CA GLN A 17 4.98 8.49 -12.51
C GLN A 17 3.58 9.05 -12.35
N LYS A 18 2.53 8.22 -12.46
CA LYS A 18 1.20 8.60 -11.98
C LYS A 18 1.11 8.39 -10.47
N ILE A 19 0.84 9.45 -9.72
CA ILE A 19 0.95 9.45 -8.25
C ILE A 19 -0.41 9.72 -7.61
N LEU A 20 -0.79 8.86 -6.66
CA LEU A 20 -1.90 9.09 -5.73
C LEU A 20 -1.34 9.41 -4.35
N LEU A 21 -1.71 10.56 -3.78
CA LEU A 21 -1.40 10.93 -2.40
C LEU A 21 -2.66 10.74 -1.55
N VAL A 22 -2.55 9.95 -0.49
CA VAL A 22 -3.67 9.48 0.32
C VAL A 22 -3.60 10.07 1.71
N GLY A 23 -4.73 10.59 2.19
CA GLY A 23 -4.86 11.12 3.54
C GLY A 23 -4.01 12.36 3.80
N GLU A 24 -3.90 13.24 2.81
CA GLU A 24 -3.25 14.53 2.98
C GLU A 24 -4.00 15.35 4.05
N GLY A 25 -3.25 15.86 5.04
CA GLY A 25 -3.75 16.83 6.01
C GLY A 25 -3.81 18.22 5.38
N ASP A 26 -2.74 18.99 5.51
CA ASP A 26 -2.66 20.33 4.92
C ASP A 26 -2.18 20.35 3.46
N PHE A 27 -2.03 19.19 2.80
CA PHE A 27 -1.55 19.04 1.42
C PHE A 27 -0.10 19.51 1.14
N SER A 28 0.68 19.83 2.17
CA SER A 28 2.04 20.36 1.99
C SER A 28 3.02 19.36 1.36
N PHE A 29 2.80 18.05 1.58
CA PHE A 29 3.63 17.01 0.94
C PHE A 29 3.36 16.93 -0.56
N ALA A 30 2.08 16.93 -0.97
CA ALA A 30 1.71 17.02 -2.37
C ALA A 30 2.29 18.28 -3.04
N VAL A 31 2.21 19.46 -2.38
CA VAL A 31 2.82 20.70 -2.90
C VAL A 31 4.33 20.55 -3.07
N CYS A 32 5.02 19.91 -2.11
CA CYS A 32 6.46 19.65 -2.21
C CYS A 32 6.82 18.89 -3.49
N LEU A 33 6.11 17.78 -3.78
CA LEU A 33 6.33 17.01 -5.00
C LEU A 33 6.00 17.82 -6.26
N ALA A 34 4.85 18.51 -6.27
CA ALA A 34 4.42 19.34 -7.40
C ALA A 34 5.46 20.42 -7.74
N ARG A 35 5.99 21.13 -6.73
CA ARG A 35 7.06 22.13 -6.90
C ARG A 35 8.34 21.52 -7.45
N ALA A 36 8.75 20.34 -6.96
CA ALA A 36 9.94 19.65 -7.46
C ALA A 36 9.80 19.23 -8.94
N PHE A 37 8.60 18.83 -9.35
CA PHE A 37 8.31 18.50 -10.76
C PHE A 37 8.02 19.75 -11.61
N GLY A 38 7.62 20.86 -10.98
CA GLY A 38 7.18 22.08 -11.66
C GLY A 38 5.80 21.97 -12.31
N PHE A 39 5.07 20.88 -12.07
CA PHE A 39 3.70 20.62 -12.50
C PHE A 39 3.10 19.48 -11.65
N ALA A 40 1.80 19.24 -11.77
CA ALA A 40 1.10 18.18 -11.05
C ALA A 40 0.01 17.45 -11.87
N PHE A 41 0.02 17.51 -13.21
CA PHE A 41 -1.01 16.89 -14.07
C PHE A 41 -1.13 15.35 -13.93
N ASN A 42 -0.08 14.71 -13.41
CA ASN A 42 0.02 13.28 -13.16
C ASN A 42 -0.27 12.91 -11.68
N MET A 43 -0.68 13.88 -10.87
CA MET A 43 -0.92 13.71 -9.44
C MET A 43 -2.41 13.81 -9.10
N VAL A 44 -2.83 12.97 -8.18
CA VAL A 44 -4.13 13.07 -7.49
C VAL A 44 -3.85 13.13 -6.00
N ALA A 45 -4.28 14.19 -5.32
CA ALA A 45 -4.13 14.34 -3.88
C ALA A 45 -5.49 14.20 -3.20
N THR A 46 -5.56 13.42 -2.12
CA THR A 46 -6.82 13.08 -1.47
C THR A 46 -6.77 13.31 0.04
N SER A 47 -7.87 13.80 0.60
CA SER A 47 -8.09 13.90 2.06
C SER A 47 -9.29 13.09 2.50
N LEU A 48 -9.31 12.66 3.76
CA LEU A 48 -10.51 12.15 4.41
C LEU A 48 -11.44 13.30 4.83
N ASP A 49 -10.87 14.42 5.28
CA ASP A 49 -11.61 15.62 5.63
C ASP A 49 -12.32 16.21 4.40
N SER A 50 -13.52 16.78 4.61
CA SER A 50 -14.20 17.61 3.61
C SER A 50 -13.42 18.92 3.41
N ARG A 51 -13.73 19.64 2.32
CA ARG A 51 -13.13 20.95 2.04
C ARG A 51 -13.37 21.95 3.19
N GLU A 52 -14.57 21.94 3.77
CA GLU A 52 -14.97 22.80 4.88
C GLU A 52 -14.21 22.42 6.16
N SER A 53 -14.06 21.12 6.45
CA SER A 53 -13.28 20.66 7.59
C SER A 53 -11.81 21.05 7.45
N LEU A 54 -11.22 20.91 6.26
CA LEU A 54 -9.84 21.34 5.99
C LEU A 54 -9.63 22.84 6.26
N MET A 55 -10.58 23.68 5.83
CA MET A 55 -10.53 25.13 6.06
C MET A 55 -10.47 25.50 7.54
N VAL A 56 -11.14 24.73 8.39
CA VAL A 56 -11.16 24.96 9.84
C VAL A 56 -9.95 24.34 10.53
N ASN A 57 -9.54 23.15 10.08
CA ASN A 57 -8.58 22.32 10.79
C ASN A 57 -7.11 22.64 10.48
N TYR A 58 -6.81 23.23 9.31
CA TYR A 58 -5.44 23.49 8.86
C TYR A 58 -5.34 24.87 8.19
N SER A 59 -4.59 25.78 8.82
CA SER A 59 -4.48 27.17 8.35
C SER A 59 -3.94 27.31 6.91
N LYS A 60 -3.12 26.37 6.46
CA LYS A 60 -2.48 26.37 5.13
C LYS A 60 -3.15 25.46 4.10
N ALA A 61 -4.14 24.64 4.48
CA ALA A 61 -4.71 23.65 3.57
C ALA A 61 -5.23 24.30 2.28
N MET A 62 -6.03 25.38 2.39
CA MET A 62 -6.63 25.99 1.20
C MET A 62 -5.64 26.69 0.28
N SER A 63 -4.57 27.28 0.81
CA SER A 63 -3.51 27.83 -0.03
C SER A 63 -2.77 26.72 -0.78
N ASN A 64 -2.50 25.59 -0.12
CA ASN A 64 -1.83 24.44 -0.71
C ASN A 64 -2.71 23.76 -1.77
N VAL A 65 -4.01 23.57 -1.49
CA VAL A 65 -4.99 23.05 -2.45
C VAL A 65 -5.06 23.94 -3.69
N LYS A 66 -5.17 25.26 -3.51
CA LYS A 66 -5.24 26.21 -4.64
C LYS A 66 -3.98 26.16 -5.51
N GLU A 67 -2.80 26.05 -4.89
CA GLU A 67 -1.55 25.91 -5.61
C GLU A 67 -1.51 24.61 -6.41
N LEU A 68 -1.87 23.48 -5.79
CA LEU A 68 -1.95 22.18 -6.45
C LEU A 68 -2.89 22.20 -7.66
N GLU A 69 -4.09 22.73 -7.50
CA GLU A 69 -5.08 22.89 -8.58
C GLU A 69 -4.49 23.76 -9.71
N SER A 70 -3.80 24.86 -9.39
CA SER A 70 -3.16 25.72 -10.40
C SER A 70 -1.99 25.04 -11.15
N MET A 71 -1.37 24.03 -10.54
CA MET A 71 -0.33 23.20 -11.15
C MET A 71 -0.89 21.99 -11.90
N GLY A 72 -2.22 21.83 -11.93
CA GLY A 72 -2.92 20.76 -12.65
C GLY A 72 -3.17 19.49 -11.84
N CYS A 73 -2.94 19.50 -10.52
CA CYS A 73 -3.28 18.39 -9.65
C CYS A 73 -4.80 18.23 -9.55
N ILE A 74 -5.29 16.99 -9.54
CA ILE A 74 -6.66 16.71 -9.13
C ILE A 74 -6.69 16.58 -7.60
N VAL A 75 -7.49 17.40 -6.93
CA VAL A 75 -7.71 17.31 -5.48
C VAL A 75 -9.10 16.71 -5.22
N LEU A 76 -9.16 15.65 -4.43
CA LEU A 76 -10.40 15.00 -4.02
C LEU A 76 -10.52 15.02 -2.49
N HIS A 77 -11.73 15.23 -1.98
CA HIS A 77 -12.02 15.22 -0.56
C HIS A 77 -12.91 14.02 -0.21
N GLU A 78 -13.02 13.73 1.09
CA GLU A 78 -13.87 12.64 1.60
C GLU A 78 -13.55 11.26 1.01
N VAL A 79 -12.26 11.01 0.75
CA VAL A 79 -11.78 9.73 0.23
C VAL A 79 -11.37 8.83 1.39
N ASP A 80 -12.18 7.81 1.69
CA ASP A 80 -11.87 6.79 2.69
C ASP A 80 -10.99 5.69 2.10
N VAL A 81 -9.87 5.40 2.77
CA VAL A 81 -8.91 4.35 2.38
C VAL A 81 -9.52 2.96 2.32
N HIS A 82 -10.62 2.69 3.02
CA HIS A 82 -11.33 1.41 2.97
C HIS A 82 -12.20 1.24 1.72
N SER A 83 -12.47 2.33 0.99
CA SER A 83 -13.35 2.32 -0.18
C SER A 83 -12.76 3.02 -1.41
N MET A 84 -11.56 3.62 -1.32
CA MET A 84 -10.96 4.42 -2.39
C MET A 84 -10.80 3.69 -3.73
N SER A 85 -10.65 2.36 -3.73
CA SER A 85 -10.60 1.55 -4.96
C SER A 85 -11.91 1.56 -5.76
N ARG A 86 -13.02 1.95 -5.12
CA ARG A 86 -14.37 2.03 -5.69
C ARG A 86 -14.84 3.48 -5.86
N HIS A 87 -14.01 4.45 -5.48
CA HIS A 87 -14.35 5.86 -5.62
C HIS A 87 -14.59 6.20 -7.11
N PRO A 88 -15.68 6.89 -7.49
CA PRO A 88 -16.06 7.08 -8.89
C PRO A 88 -14.97 7.68 -9.78
N PHE A 89 -14.15 8.58 -9.22
CA PHE A 89 -13.03 9.20 -9.94
C PHE A 89 -11.75 8.36 -9.97
N LEU A 90 -11.64 7.31 -9.14
CA LEU A 90 -10.42 6.52 -8.96
C LEU A 90 -10.54 5.08 -9.46
N ILE A 91 -11.75 4.52 -9.55
CA ILE A 91 -12.02 3.09 -9.82
C ILE A 91 -11.33 2.58 -11.10
N SER A 92 -11.27 3.41 -12.14
CA SER A 92 -10.68 3.07 -13.44
C SER A 92 -9.24 3.56 -13.60
N VAL A 93 -8.65 4.14 -12.56
CA VAL A 93 -7.29 4.68 -12.59
C VAL A 93 -6.33 3.68 -11.95
N ARG A 94 -5.13 3.56 -12.52
CA ARG A 94 -4.01 2.84 -11.93
C ARG A 94 -2.82 3.77 -11.75
N PHE A 95 -2.09 3.56 -10.67
CA PHE A 95 -1.02 4.45 -10.22
C PHE A 95 0.32 3.71 -10.14
N ASP A 96 1.39 4.41 -10.51
CA ASP A 96 2.75 3.93 -10.35
C ASP A 96 3.20 4.10 -8.91
N ARG A 97 2.71 5.14 -8.21
CA ARG A 97 2.97 5.37 -6.79
C ARG A 97 1.68 5.70 -6.06
N ILE A 98 1.42 5.00 -4.96
CA ILE A 98 0.37 5.35 -4.00
C ILE A 98 1.04 5.64 -2.67
N ILE A 99 0.95 6.87 -2.19
CA ILE A 99 1.71 7.36 -1.04
C ILE A 99 0.76 7.63 0.12
N TYR A 100 1.06 7.08 1.30
CA TYR A 100 0.35 7.37 2.54
C TYR A 100 1.33 7.67 3.67
N ASN A 101 1.47 8.95 4.02
CA ASN A 101 2.43 9.40 5.02
C ASN A 101 1.79 9.45 6.41
N PHE A 102 2.41 8.76 7.36
CA PHE A 102 2.01 8.74 8.78
C PHE A 102 0.49 8.46 8.97
N PRO A 103 -0.02 7.34 8.44
CA PRO A 103 -1.43 6.96 8.62
C PRO A 103 -1.83 7.01 10.10
N HIS A 104 -3.06 7.44 10.39
CA HIS A 104 -3.54 7.54 11.77
C HIS A 104 -5.05 7.41 11.86
N ALA A 105 -5.56 6.62 12.80
CA ALA A 105 -6.99 6.32 12.95
C ALA A 105 -7.72 7.31 13.88
N GLY A 106 -7.17 8.51 14.05
CA GLY A 106 -7.55 9.44 15.14
C GLY A 106 -7.29 8.87 16.55
N TYR A 107 -7.79 9.55 17.58
CA TYR A 107 -7.65 9.14 18.99
C TYR A 107 -8.98 8.59 19.51
N LEU A 108 -9.23 7.29 19.30
CA LEU A 108 -10.48 6.65 19.74
C LEU A 108 -10.41 6.16 21.19
N HIS A 109 -9.23 5.71 21.63
CA HIS A 109 -8.99 5.15 22.97
C HIS A 109 -7.78 5.78 23.68
N GLY A 110 -7.50 7.04 23.36
CA GLY A 110 -6.50 7.86 24.05
C GLY A 110 -5.07 7.55 23.62
N SER A 111 -4.34 6.73 24.39
CA SER A 111 -2.88 6.59 24.23
C SER A 111 -2.48 5.73 23.03
N GLU A 112 -1.44 6.15 22.30
CA GLU A 112 -0.73 5.36 21.28
C GLU A 112 -0.20 4.01 21.77
N ARG A 113 -0.07 3.83 23.09
CA ARG A 113 0.34 2.56 23.71
C ARG A 113 -0.82 1.61 23.99
N ASN A 114 -2.06 2.10 23.91
CA ASN A 114 -3.24 1.30 24.19
C ASN A 114 -3.40 0.24 23.10
N LYS A 115 -3.58 -1.03 23.49
CA LYS A 115 -3.69 -2.15 22.54
C LYS A 115 -4.88 -2.02 21.60
N LEU A 116 -6.01 -1.48 22.07
CA LEU A 116 -7.19 -1.24 21.24
C LEU A 116 -6.96 -0.11 20.25
N GLN A 117 -6.27 0.96 20.67
CA GLN A 117 -5.84 2.04 19.77
C GLN A 117 -4.91 1.50 18.67
N ILE A 118 -3.92 0.67 19.03
CA ILE A 118 -3.04 -0.01 18.08
C ILE A 118 -3.84 -0.87 17.10
N TRP A 119 -4.85 -1.60 17.57
CA TRP A 119 -5.72 -2.41 16.70
C TRP A 119 -6.47 -1.57 15.66
N PHE A 120 -7.00 -0.39 16.04
CA PHE A 120 -7.64 0.52 15.08
C PHE A 120 -6.66 1.05 14.03
N HIS A 121 -5.43 1.35 14.43
CA HIS A 121 -4.38 1.75 13.50
C HIS A 121 -4.01 0.63 12.52
N GLN A 122 -3.89 -0.61 13.02
CA GLN A 122 -3.66 -1.77 12.16
C GLN A 122 -4.82 -2.00 11.20
N HIS A 123 -6.07 -1.82 11.65
CA HIS A 123 -7.26 -1.93 10.79
C HIS A 123 -7.24 -0.91 9.65
N LEU A 124 -6.95 0.37 9.96
CA LEU A 124 -6.82 1.43 8.97
C LEU A 124 -5.77 1.11 7.91
N VAL A 125 -4.56 0.72 8.35
CA VAL A 125 -3.45 0.43 7.44
C VAL A 125 -3.73 -0.81 6.59
N ARG A 126 -4.36 -1.84 7.16
CA ARG A 126 -4.79 -3.02 6.42
C ARG A 126 -5.81 -2.67 5.33
N GLY A 127 -6.85 -1.92 5.67
CA GLY A 127 -7.88 -1.49 4.71
C GLY A 127 -7.30 -0.65 3.57
N PHE A 128 -6.36 0.23 3.90
CA PHE A 128 -5.58 0.96 2.91
C PHE A 128 -4.81 0.03 1.96
N PHE A 129 -4.04 -0.94 2.48
CA PHE A 129 -3.27 -1.84 1.62
C PHE A 129 -4.15 -2.69 0.70
N GLU A 130 -5.26 -3.21 1.22
CA GLU A 130 -6.23 -4.00 0.45
C GLU A 130 -6.79 -3.20 -0.73
N ASN A 131 -7.11 -1.91 -0.53
CA ASN A 131 -7.60 -1.04 -1.60
C ASN A 131 -6.49 -0.57 -2.55
N ALA A 132 -5.36 -0.14 -2.01
CA ALA A 132 -4.23 0.40 -2.78
C ALA A 132 -3.67 -0.64 -3.75
N ARG A 133 -3.59 -1.92 -3.34
CA ARG A 133 -3.13 -3.02 -4.20
C ARG A 133 -3.91 -3.12 -5.50
N GLU A 134 -5.23 -2.95 -5.44
CA GLU A 134 -6.11 -3.03 -6.62
C GLU A 134 -5.91 -1.86 -7.58
N MET A 135 -5.33 -0.76 -7.09
CA MET A 135 -5.12 0.49 -7.81
C MET A 135 -3.70 0.64 -8.39
N LEU A 136 -2.82 -0.35 -8.22
CA LEU A 136 -1.46 -0.31 -8.77
C LEU A 136 -1.39 -0.64 -10.26
N THR A 137 -0.47 0.00 -10.98
CA THR A 137 0.03 -0.49 -12.28
C THR A 137 0.82 -1.80 -12.12
N GLY A 138 1.23 -2.43 -13.21
CA GLY A 138 1.99 -3.69 -13.17
C GLY A 138 3.33 -3.59 -12.42
N VAL A 139 3.95 -2.39 -12.46
CA VAL A 139 5.23 -2.06 -11.80
C VAL A 139 5.04 -1.01 -10.69
N GLY A 140 3.80 -0.82 -10.24
CA GLY A 140 3.45 0.18 -9.26
C GLY A 140 3.89 -0.21 -7.85
N GLU A 141 4.13 0.81 -7.02
CA GLU A 141 4.54 0.65 -5.63
C GLU A 141 3.62 1.43 -4.67
N ILE A 142 3.37 0.86 -3.50
CA ILE A 142 2.72 1.54 -2.37
C ILE A 142 3.81 1.99 -1.42
N HIS A 143 3.81 3.27 -1.07
CA HIS A 143 4.81 3.88 -0.18
C HIS A 143 4.11 4.33 1.10
N VAL A 144 4.47 3.73 2.23
CA VAL A 144 3.97 4.12 3.55
C VAL A 144 5.11 4.67 4.37
N THR A 145 5.02 5.94 4.78
CA THR A 145 5.98 6.51 5.72
C THR A 145 5.45 6.33 7.14
N HIS A 146 6.24 5.71 8.01
CA HIS A 146 5.80 5.43 9.38
C HIS A 146 6.95 5.45 10.38
N LYS A 147 6.60 5.68 11.64
CA LYS A 147 7.53 5.62 12.77
C LYS A 147 7.97 4.18 13.03
N THR A 148 9.24 3.99 13.34
CA THR A 148 9.85 2.66 13.49
C THR A 148 10.15 2.26 14.93
N THR A 149 9.87 3.13 15.89
CA THR A 149 10.07 2.87 17.33
C THR A 149 8.75 2.62 18.05
N PHE A 150 8.80 1.93 19.18
CA PHE A 150 7.66 1.73 20.06
C PHE A 150 6.99 3.07 20.47
N PRO A 151 5.65 3.15 20.55
CA PRO A 151 4.67 2.08 20.31
C PRO A 151 4.32 1.85 18.84
N PHE A 152 4.75 2.74 17.93
CA PHE A 152 4.39 2.70 16.52
C PHE A 152 4.89 1.43 15.79
N SER A 153 6.01 0.87 16.23
CA SER A 153 6.50 -0.42 15.72
C SER A 153 5.52 -1.59 15.92
N GLU A 154 4.60 -1.49 16.89
CA GLU A 154 3.57 -2.51 17.13
C GLU A 154 2.44 -2.49 16.10
N TRP A 155 2.45 -1.55 15.17
CA TRP A 155 1.50 -1.56 14.05
C TRP A 155 1.86 -2.64 13.02
N LYS A 156 3.08 -3.19 13.06
CA LYS A 156 3.52 -4.32 12.22
C LYS A 156 3.19 -4.14 10.74
N ILE A 157 3.45 -2.94 10.20
CA ILE A 157 2.99 -2.56 8.85
C ILE A 157 3.47 -3.48 7.72
N VAL A 158 4.66 -4.08 7.86
CA VAL A 158 5.18 -5.06 6.88
C VAL A 158 4.34 -6.34 6.90
N GLU A 159 3.94 -6.81 8.07
CA GLU A 159 3.07 -7.99 8.23
C GLU A 159 1.67 -7.71 7.68
N LEU A 160 1.11 -6.53 7.94
CA LEU A 160 -0.18 -6.11 7.38
C LEU A 160 -0.15 -6.05 5.85
N ALA A 161 0.93 -5.52 5.27
CA ALA A 161 1.12 -5.50 3.81
C ALA A 161 1.19 -6.92 3.24
N TYR A 162 1.91 -7.83 3.91
CA TYR A 162 1.99 -9.24 3.52
C TYR A 162 0.62 -9.91 3.53
N MET A 163 -0.17 -9.73 4.59
CA MET A 163 -1.55 -10.24 4.67
C MET A 163 -2.44 -9.68 3.55
N ALA A 164 -2.16 -8.46 3.09
CA ALA A 164 -2.84 -7.83 1.96
C ALA A 164 -2.26 -8.27 0.59
N GLY A 165 -1.40 -9.27 0.49
CA GLY A 165 -0.85 -9.76 -0.79
C GLY A 165 0.19 -8.83 -1.43
N LEU A 166 0.90 -8.08 -0.60
CA LEU A 166 2.03 -7.24 -1.00
C LEU A 166 3.33 -7.81 -0.42
N TYR A 167 4.47 -7.44 -0.99
CA TYR A 167 5.79 -7.73 -0.39
C TYR A 167 6.62 -6.46 -0.27
N LEU A 168 7.47 -6.41 0.75
CA LEU A 168 8.39 -5.29 0.96
C LEU A 168 9.50 -5.35 -0.10
N VAL A 169 9.57 -4.32 -0.94
CA VAL A 169 10.64 -4.13 -1.91
C VAL A 169 11.85 -3.49 -1.23
N HIS A 170 11.60 -2.46 -0.42
CA HIS A 170 12.66 -1.68 0.21
C HIS A 170 12.13 -0.88 1.40
N GLU A 171 12.97 -0.71 2.42
CA GLU A 171 12.76 0.24 3.51
C GLU A 171 13.87 1.29 3.44
N GLU A 172 13.50 2.57 3.38
CA GLU A 172 14.44 3.69 3.37
C GLU A 172 14.17 4.62 4.55
N GLN A 173 15.22 5.14 5.19
CA GLN A 173 15.05 6.13 6.25
C GLN A 173 14.33 7.38 5.74
N PHE A 174 13.32 7.84 6.47
CA PHE A 174 12.61 9.07 6.16
C PHE A 174 13.26 10.25 6.89
N LEU A 175 13.64 11.28 6.14
CA LEU A 175 14.13 12.54 6.65
C LEU A 175 13.23 13.66 6.13
N ILE A 176 12.65 14.47 7.02
CA ILE A 176 11.78 15.59 6.61
C ILE A 176 12.50 16.59 5.71
N TRP A 177 13.82 16.77 5.90
CA TRP A 177 14.66 17.69 5.11
C TRP A 177 14.76 17.30 3.64
N ASP A 178 14.49 16.04 3.30
CA ASP A 178 14.45 15.57 1.91
C ASP A 178 13.23 16.12 1.14
N TYR A 179 12.25 16.69 1.85
CA TYR A 179 10.99 17.21 1.32
C TYR A 179 10.78 18.68 1.72
N PRO A 180 11.47 19.63 1.06
CA PRO A 180 11.38 21.05 1.39
C PRO A 180 9.94 21.58 1.33
N GLY A 181 9.49 22.23 2.40
CA GLY A 181 8.15 22.78 2.52
C GLY A 181 7.07 21.81 2.99
N TYR A 182 7.39 20.52 3.17
CA TYR A 182 6.47 19.58 3.83
C TYR A 182 6.36 19.89 5.33
N GLU A 183 5.13 20.03 5.82
CA GLU A 183 4.80 20.12 7.24
C GLU A 183 3.98 18.91 7.65
N ASN A 184 4.52 18.07 8.54
CA ASN A 184 3.77 16.91 9.03
C ASN A 184 2.68 17.38 10.01
N LYS A 185 1.41 17.16 9.68
CA LYS A 185 0.26 17.59 10.49
C LYS A 185 -0.43 16.43 11.18
N ARG A 186 -1.05 16.69 12.34
CA ARG A 186 -1.85 15.69 13.05
C ARG A 186 -3.17 15.47 12.31
N GLY A 187 -3.59 14.21 12.18
CA GLY A 187 -4.88 13.87 11.56
C GLY A 187 -6.09 13.90 12.51
N ALA A 188 -5.90 14.27 13.78
CA ALA A 188 -7.00 14.39 14.76
C ALA A 188 -6.62 15.30 15.93
N GLY A 189 -7.62 15.93 16.54
CA GLY A 189 -7.46 16.84 17.69
C GLY A 189 -6.92 18.19 17.24
N MET A 190 -5.71 18.57 17.71
CA MET A 190 -5.05 19.81 17.29
C MET A 190 -4.40 19.64 15.91
N CYS A 191 -5.23 19.50 14.88
CA CYS A 191 -4.80 19.02 13.56
C CYS A 191 -3.70 19.88 12.89
N ASP A 192 -3.78 21.21 12.98
CA ASP A 192 -2.77 22.10 12.37
C ASP A 192 -1.39 22.07 13.06
N GLN A 193 -1.27 21.39 14.20
CA GLN A 193 0.02 21.23 14.87
C GLN A 193 0.81 20.07 14.28
N THR A 194 2.13 20.22 14.33
CA THR A 194 3.03 19.14 14.00
C THR A 194 3.09 18.08 15.11
N PHE A 195 3.64 16.92 14.76
CA PHE A 195 3.98 15.88 15.72
C PHE A 195 5.47 15.53 15.65
N PRO A 196 6.10 15.03 16.72
CA PRO A 196 7.48 14.57 16.66
C PRO A 196 7.60 13.38 15.69
N ILE A 197 8.37 13.52 14.62
CA ILE A 197 8.57 12.46 13.63
C ILE A 197 9.39 11.31 14.23
N GLY A 198 10.46 11.62 14.99
CA GLY A 198 11.33 10.59 15.56
C GLY A 198 12.01 9.73 14.49
N ARG A 199 12.37 8.49 14.84
CA ARG A 199 12.88 7.52 13.84
C ARG A 199 11.71 7.03 12.99
N SER A 200 11.80 7.28 11.69
CA SER A 200 10.79 6.92 10.70
C SER A 200 11.44 6.42 9.42
N SER A 201 10.73 5.57 8.70
CA SER A 201 11.13 5.03 7.41
C SER A 201 9.96 5.11 6.43
N THR A 202 10.27 5.20 5.14
CA THR A 202 9.33 4.95 4.06
C THR A 202 9.50 3.51 3.58
N PHE A 203 8.43 2.73 3.73
CA PHE A 203 8.34 1.34 3.31
C PHE A 203 7.71 1.27 1.92
N LYS A 204 8.38 0.60 0.98
CA LYS A 204 7.96 0.49 -0.42
C LYS A 204 7.51 -0.94 -0.67
N PHE A 205 6.27 -1.11 -1.08
CA PHE A 205 5.64 -2.41 -1.29
C PHE A 205 5.21 -2.57 -2.74
N ALA A 206 5.35 -3.78 -3.27
CA ALA A 206 4.85 -4.15 -4.59
C ALA A 206 3.85 -5.31 -4.48
N ARG A 207 3.02 -5.47 -5.50
CA ARG A 207 2.05 -6.55 -5.59
C ARG A 207 2.74 -7.89 -5.74
N MET A 208 2.38 -8.85 -4.89
CA MET A 208 2.83 -10.22 -5.04
C MET A 208 2.20 -10.81 -6.30
N LEU A 209 3.04 -11.21 -7.26
CA LEU A 209 2.56 -11.94 -8.43
C LEU A 209 2.36 -13.40 -8.04
N LEU A 210 1.12 -13.79 -7.79
CA LEU A 210 0.77 -15.20 -7.68
C LEU A 210 0.82 -15.80 -9.10
N LEU A 211 1.87 -16.54 -9.42
CA LEU A 211 2.04 -17.29 -10.68
C LEU A 211 1.12 -18.51 -10.77
N TYR A 212 -0.18 -18.35 -10.49
CA TYR A 212 -1.15 -19.43 -10.69
C TYR A 212 -2.49 -18.89 -11.22
N ARG A 213 -2.59 -18.76 -12.55
CA ARG A 213 -3.89 -18.82 -13.24
C ARG A 213 -4.25 -20.29 -13.40
N SER A 214 -5.14 -20.80 -12.57
CA SER A 214 -5.90 -22.01 -12.93
C SER A 214 -6.75 -21.69 -14.16
N THR A 215 -6.28 -22.03 -15.35
CA THR A 215 -7.18 -22.26 -16.48
C THR A 215 -7.93 -23.56 -16.19
N THR A 216 -9.12 -23.46 -15.61
CA THR A 216 -10.10 -24.55 -15.69
C THR A 216 -10.66 -24.56 -17.11
N SER A 217 -9.90 -25.09 -18.08
CA SER A 217 -10.49 -25.60 -19.32
C SER A 217 -11.04 -26.99 -19.01
N GLY A 218 -12.35 -27.13 -19.06
CA GLY A 218 -13.08 -28.33 -18.68
C GLY A 218 -12.57 -29.59 -19.39
N PHE A 219 -12.24 -30.59 -18.59
CA PHE A 219 -12.29 -31.99 -19.02
C PHE A 219 -13.56 -32.60 -18.45
N HIS A 220 -14.53 -32.84 -19.32
CA HIS A 220 -15.61 -33.78 -19.05
C HIS A 220 -14.99 -35.18 -19.04
N LEU A 221 -14.83 -35.77 -17.86
CA LEU A 221 -14.62 -37.21 -17.72
C LEU A 221 -15.96 -37.83 -17.34
N GLY A 222 -16.51 -38.62 -18.26
CA GLY A 222 -17.72 -39.40 -18.04
C GLY A 222 -17.51 -40.39 -16.91
N ALA A 223 -18.38 -40.33 -15.91
CA ALA A 223 -18.43 -41.28 -14.83
C ALA A 223 -18.90 -42.64 -15.36
N THR A 224 -18.08 -43.67 -15.19
CA THR A 224 -18.56 -45.04 -15.05
C THR A 224 -18.16 -45.56 -13.67
N SER A 225 -19.16 -46.13 -13.01
CA SER A 225 -19.20 -46.56 -11.61
C SER A 225 -18.26 -47.72 -11.30
N SER A 226 -17.60 -47.69 -10.12
CA SER A 226 -17.74 -48.68 -9.03
C SER A 226 -16.56 -48.65 -8.04
N GLY A 227 -16.87 -48.65 -6.73
CA GLY A 227 -15.92 -49.03 -5.65
C GLY A 227 -15.70 -47.98 -4.55
N PRO A 228 -15.91 -48.30 -3.25
CA PRO A 228 -15.70 -47.37 -2.14
C PRO A 228 -14.33 -47.57 -1.46
N GLY A 229 -13.63 -46.47 -1.18
CA GLY A 229 -12.46 -46.43 -0.30
C GLY A 229 -12.09 -44.99 0.06
N PRO A 230 -11.69 -44.68 1.30
CA PRO A 230 -11.26 -43.33 1.68
C PRO A 230 -9.79 -43.16 1.26
N GLY A 231 -9.59 -42.83 -0.02
CA GLY A 231 -8.30 -42.42 -0.55
C GLY A 231 -8.10 -40.93 -0.33
N TRP A 232 -7.03 -40.58 0.37
CA TRP A 232 -6.47 -39.24 0.46
C TRP A 232 -6.14 -38.74 -0.94
N ASP A 233 -6.95 -37.84 -1.48
CA ASP A 233 -6.61 -37.15 -2.73
C ASP A 233 -5.37 -36.28 -2.46
N THR A 234 -4.20 -36.76 -2.88
CA THR A 234 -2.98 -35.94 -2.90
C THR A 234 -3.20 -34.83 -3.92
N CYS A 235 -3.31 -33.58 -3.44
CA CYS A 235 -3.21 -32.42 -4.33
C CYS A 235 -1.84 -32.46 -5.04
N PRO A 236 -1.78 -32.18 -6.35
CA PRO A 236 -0.49 -32.04 -7.03
C PRO A 236 0.33 -30.93 -6.35
N PRO A 237 1.66 -31.10 -6.22
CA PRO A 237 2.51 -30.16 -5.48
C PRO A 237 2.40 -28.76 -6.08
N MET A 238 2.19 -27.76 -5.22
CA MET A 238 2.15 -26.36 -5.63
C MET A 238 3.59 -25.84 -5.77
N GLN A 239 3.85 -25.15 -6.88
CA GLN A 239 5.15 -24.56 -7.18
C GLN A 239 5.10 -23.07 -6.84
N LEU A 240 5.95 -22.62 -5.91
CA LEU A 240 6.16 -21.20 -5.64
C LEU A 240 7.52 -20.80 -6.22
N VAL A 241 7.53 -19.84 -7.14
CA VAL A 241 8.76 -19.29 -7.70
C VAL A 241 9.01 -17.94 -7.03
N LEU A 242 10.10 -17.86 -6.27
CA LEU A 242 10.61 -16.62 -5.68
C LEU A 242 11.98 -16.33 -6.31
N GLY A 243 12.04 -15.39 -7.26
CA GLY A 243 13.27 -15.12 -7.99
C GLY A 243 13.69 -16.29 -8.90
N TYR A 244 14.93 -16.77 -8.77
CA TYR A 244 15.46 -17.92 -9.53
C TYR A 244 15.33 -19.26 -8.80
N GLU A 245 14.72 -19.29 -7.61
CA GLU A 245 14.57 -20.49 -6.80
C GLU A 245 13.14 -21.06 -6.89
N VAL A 246 13.06 -22.38 -7.01
CA VAL A 246 11.81 -23.14 -7.09
C VAL A 246 11.59 -23.85 -5.75
N TYR A 247 10.48 -23.54 -5.09
CA TYR A 247 10.07 -24.19 -3.85
C TYR A 247 8.89 -25.12 -4.11
N TYR A 248 8.96 -26.34 -3.56
CA TYR A 248 7.89 -27.34 -3.61
C TYR A 248 7.23 -27.45 -2.24
N TYR A 249 5.90 -27.43 -2.21
CA TYR A 249 5.13 -27.66 -0.98
C TYR A 249 4.08 -28.75 -1.21
N SER A 250 3.96 -29.65 -0.22
CA SER A 250 2.89 -30.63 -0.14
C SER A 250 1.78 -30.11 0.78
N THR A 251 0.58 -29.90 0.25
CA THR A 251 -0.62 -29.60 1.04
C THR A 251 -1.33 -30.91 1.41
N PHE A 252 -1.52 -31.17 2.71
CA PHE A 252 -2.45 -32.19 3.18
C PHE A 252 -3.84 -31.55 3.33
N CYS A 253 -4.79 -31.96 2.49
CA CYS A 253 -6.18 -31.52 2.60
C CYS A 253 -6.91 -32.39 3.62
N MET A 254 -7.02 -31.94 4.88
CA MET A 254 -7.95 -32.55 5.84
C MET A 254 -9.36 -32.00 5.59
N SER A 255 -10.30 -32.91 5.35
CA SER A 255 -11.69 -32.57 5.07
C SER A 255 -12.34 -31.86 6.28
N ARG A 256 -12.94 -30.69 6.00
CA ARG A 256 -13.76 -29.84 6.87
C ARG A 256 -12.98 -29.15 8.00
N ASN A 257 -12.80 -27.84 7.82
CA ASN A 257 -12.02 -26.87 8.60
C ASN A 257 -10.55 -26.80 8.21
N LEU A 258 -10.24 -25.76 7.42
CA LEU A 258 -8.94 -25.46 6.85
C LEU A 258 -7.93 -25.10 7.97
N LEU A 259 -7.14 -26.08 8.41
CA LEU A 259 -5.88 -25.82 9.13
C LEU A 259 -4.74 -26.03 8.13
N ILE A 260 -4.08 -24.94 7.72
CA ILE A 260 -2.88 -25.01 6.87
C ILE A 260 -1.69 -25.23 7.79
N PHE A 261 -1.13 -26.44 7.80
CA PHE A 261 0.21 -26.68 8.32
C PHE A 261 1.23 -26.46 7.21
N LEU A 262 2.04 -25.39 7.33
CA LEU A 262 3.20 -25.19 6.46
C LEU A 262 4.35 -26.04 7.00
N THR A 263 4.71 -27.10 6.28
CA THR A 263 6.00 -27.78 6.45
C THR A 263 6.92 -27.27 5.33
N PHE A 264 8.06 -26.68 5.72
CA PHE A 264 9.09 -26.25 4.78
C PHE A 264 10.07 -27.41 4.61
N GLU A 265 10.06 -28.08 3.46
CA GLU A 265 11.19 -28.92 3.04
C GLU A 265 12.07 -28.11 2.09
N LEU A 266 13.32 -27.88 2.49
CA LEU A 266 14.31 -27.16 1.71
C LEU A 266 14.96 -28.14 0.71
N ILE A 267 14.45 -28.23 -0.53
CA ILE A 267 15.13 -28.99 -1.59
C ILE A 267 16.14 -28.06 -2.26
N THR A 268 17.41 -28.17 -1.85
CA THR A 268 18.51 -27.52 -2.56
C THR A 268 18.84 -28.31 -3.83
N SER A 269 18.45 -27.79 -4.99
CA SER A 269 18.90 -28.31 -6.28
C SER A 269 20.33 -27.81 -6.56
N LEU A 270 21.33 -28.65 -6.30
CA LEU A 270 22.70 -28.48 -6.75
C LEU A 270 22.78 -28.64 -8.28
N PHE A 271 22.78 -27.54 -9.03
CA PHE A 271 23.32 -27.55 -10.39
C PHE A 271 24.80 -27.15 -10.35
N ALA A 272 25.66 -28.12 -10.05
CA ALA A 272 27.08 -28.04 -10.38
C ALA A 272 27.32 -28.75 -11.72
N LYS A 273 27.75 -27.96 -12.69
CA LYS A 273 28.19 -28.30 -14.05
C LYS A 273 28.98 -29.63 -14.13
N GLN A 274 28.62 -30.47 -15.11
CA GLN A 274 29.58 -31.18 -15.95
C GLN A 274 29.36 -30.73 -17.40
#